data_AF-A0A3S1CGZ5-F1
#
_entry.id   AF-A0A3S1CGZ5-F1
#
_cell.length_a   1.000
_cell.length_b   1.000
_cell.length_c   1.000
_cell.angle_alpha   90.00
_cell.angle_beta   90.00
_cell.angle_gamma   90.00
#
_symmetry.space_group_name_H-M   'P 1'
#
loop_
_entity.id
_entity.type
_entity.pdbx_description
1 polymer ?
#
loop_
_entity_poly.entity_id
_entity_poly.type
_entity_poly.pdbx_seq_one_letter_code
_entity_poly.pdbx_strand_id
1 'polypeptide(L)' 'MTGKTRVAILYGGRSAEHDVSRLSAANVLKAIDRTCYDIV' A
#
# COMPACT_ATOMS: atom_id res chain seq x y z
N MET A 1 -18.03 15.03 9.55
CA MET A 1 -17.86 14.02 8.49
C MET A 1 -16.37 13.83 8.28
N THR A 2 -15.77 12.78 8.83
CA THR A 2 -14.40 12.39 8.42
C THR A 2 -14.45 10.90 8.14
N GLY A 3 -14.80 10.57 6.89
CA GLY A 3 -14.64 9.21 6.39
C GLY A 3 -13.16 8.83 6.38
N LYS A 4 -12.87 7.52 6.37
CA LYS A 4 -11.48 7.02 6.30
C LYS A 4 -10.75 7.62 5.10
N THR A 5 -9.48 7.94 5.28
CA THR A 5 -8.65 8.48 4.20
C THR A 5 -8.37 7.38 3.19
N ARG A 6 -8.68 7.64 1.91
CA ARG A 6 -8.46 6.66 0.84
C ARG A 6 -7.01 6.70 0.38
N VAL A 7 -6.35 5.54 0.37
CA VAL A 7 -4.92 5.40 0.04
C VAL A 7 -4.74 4.34 -1.02
N ALA A 8 -4.05 4.71 -2.11
CA ALA A 8 -3.64 3.78 -3.15
C ALA A 8 -2.20 3.32 -2.93
N ILE A 9 -1.93 2.03 -2.99
CA ILE A 9 -0.55 1.49 -2.91
C ILE A 9 -0.13 1.01 -4.29
N LEU A 10 0.70 1.81 -4.96
CA LEU A 10 1.29 1.45 -6.24
C LEU A 10 2.63 0.74 -6.04
N TYR A 11 2.83 -0.37 -6.75
CA TYR A 11 4.02 -1.19 -6.61
C TYR A 11 4.35 -1.96 -7.89
N GLY A 12 5.56 -2.50 -7.95
CA GLY A 12 6.07 -3.25 -9.09
C GLY A 12 6.71 -2.34 -10.15
N GLY A 13 6.31 -2.51 -11.41
CA GLY A 13 6.92 -1.84 -12.57
C GLY A 13 7.96 -2.70 -13.30
N ARG A 14 8.51 -2.15 -14.39
CA ARG A 14 9.56 -2.79 -15.21
C ARG A 14 10.93 -2.34 -14.72
N SER A 15 11.41 -2.98 -13.67
CA SER A 15 12.70 -2.71 -13.01
C SER A 15 13.30 -4.01 -12.47
N ALA A 16 14.61 -4.06 -12.27
CA ALA A 16 15.28 -5.13 -11.52
C ALA A 16 14.79 -5.22 -10.06
N GLU A 17 14.24 -4.13 -9.53
CA GLU A 17 13.72 -4.03 -8.15
C GLU A 17 12.22 -4.40 -8.05
N HIS A 18 11.63 -4.97 -9.10
CA HIS A 18 10.20 -5.32 -9.14
C HIS A 18 9.73 -6.10 -7.90
N ASP A 19 10.47 -7.14 -7.51
CA ASP A 19 10.10 -7.98 -6.38
C ASP A 19 10.31 -7.27 -5.03
N VAL A 20 11.30 -6.38 -4.94
CA VAL A 20 11.52 -5.54 -3.76
C VAL A 20 10.34 -4.58 -3.56
N SER A 21 9.86 -3.97 -4.64
CA SER A 21 8.68 -3.10 -4.61
C SER A 21 7.42 -3.86 -4.16
N ARG A 22 7.21 -5.10 -4.65
CA ARG A 22 6.10 -5.96 -4.21
C ARG A 22 6.19 -6.31 -2.72
N LEU A 23 7.37 -6.69 -2.24
CA LEU A 23 7.56 -7.04 -0.83
C LEU A 23 7.33 -5.83 0.08
N SER A 24 7.77 -4.65 -0.35
CA SER A 24 7.56 -3.39 0.35
C SER A 24 6.06 -3.06 0.46
N ALA A 25 5.31 -3.18 -0.64
CA ALA A 25 3.85 -2.98 -0.63
C ALA A 25 3.12 -3.99 0.27
N ALA A 26 3.54 -5.26 0.28
CA ALA A 26 2.99 -6.27 1.18
C ALA A 26 3.20 -5.92 2.66
N ASN A 27 4.38 -5.39 3.01
CA ASN A 27 4.66 -4.93 4.37
C ASN A 27 3.79 -3.73 4.76
N VAL A 28 3.62 -2.76 3.86
CA VAL A 28 2.73 -1.61 4.08
C VAL A 28 1.29 -2.07 4.28
N LEU A 29 0.77 -2.97 3.43
CA LEU A 29 -0.57 -3.54 3.55
C LEU A 29 -0.82 -4.29 4.86
N LYS A 30 0.23 -4.85 5.45
CA LYS A 30 0.19 -5.56 6.74
C LYS A 30 0.22 -4.59 7.92
N ALA A 31 0.93 -3.48 7.82
CA ALA A 31 1.15 -2.54 8.92
C ALA A 31 0.15 -1.37 8.97
N ILE A 32 -0.47 -1.02 7.84
CA ILE A 32 -1.37 0.13 7.73
C ILE A 32 -2.62 -0.01 8.61
N ASP A 33 -2.96 1.07 9.32
CA ASP A 33 -4.14 1.12 10.18
C ASP A 33 -5.44 1.21 9.38
N ARG A 34 -6.13 0.08 9.26
CA ARG A 34 -7.41 -0.03 8.53
C ARG A 34 -8.59 0.64 9.25
N THR A 35 -8.42 1.11 10.49
CA THR A 35 -9.44 1.94 11.16
C THR A 35 -9.40 3.37 10.64
N CYS A 36 -8.23 3.85 10.24
CA CYS A 36 -8.01 5.20 9.71
C CYS A 36 -8.05 5.27 8.18
N TYR A 37 -7.65 4.19 7.49
CA TYR A 37 -7.47 4.19 6.03
C TYR A 37 -8.37 3.19 5.31
N ASP A 38 -8.84 3.59 4.13
CA ASP A 38 -9.48 2.72 3.14
C ASP A 38 -8.51 2.51 1.96
N ILE A 39 -8.22 1.26 1.61
CA ILE A 39 -7.09 0.92 0.74
C ILE A 39 -7.60 0.49 -0.63
N VAL A 40 -6.97 0.98 -1.69
CA VAL A 40 -7.26 0.63 -3.09
C VAL A 40 -6.03 0.23 -3.89
#